data_AF-A0A519LEG8-F1
#
_entry.id   AF-A0A519LEG8-F1
#
_cell.length_a   1.000
_cell.length_b   1.000
_cell.length_c   1.000
_cell.angle_alpha   90.00
_cell.angle_beta   90.00
_cell.angle_gamma   90.00
#
_symmetry.space_group_name_H-M   'P 1'
#
loop_
_entity.id
_entity.type
_entity.pdbx_description
1 polymer ?
#
loop_
_entity_poly.entity_id
_entity_poly.type
_entity_poly.pdbx_seq_one_letter_code
_entity_poly.pdbx_strand_id
1 'polypeptide(L)'
;VVAPFANSPELYNYSNLIIVETNDQTYSDKIVEEVKTVYSDQKIFIVADAKKENANYIKANLEKAVKNANVTIVNSASEVQLDQNMMTGQSAPVIAILASDNDNVGEAFSSRMIALSKEVQGMKAFSLYSVPSFEKKVDELSQASLVYLMDRKINTDGSFEKEILAAYRAKYCKIPGKYAVIGFDVMNDMLARENKKGEIFKQMNKVQTQLATKFEFVKSKSNGAYVNTGFRVIRLVP
;
A
#
# COMPACT_ATOMS: atom_id res chain seq x y z
N VAL A 1 -19.83 11.97 11.59
CA VAL A 1 -19.97 10.53 11.26
C VAL A 1 -18.60 10.02 10.86
N VAL A 2 -18.22 8.82 11.30
CA VAL A 2 -16.92 8.21 10.96
C VAL A 2 -17.19 6.90 10.22
N ALA A 3 -16.64 6.77 9.01
CA ALA A 3 -16.74 5.61 8.15
C ALA A 3 -15.41 4.84 8.18
N PRO A 4 -15.30 3.76 8.98
CA PRO A 4 -14.06 3.00 9.10
C PRO A 4 -13.71 2.19 7.86
N PHE A 5 -14.71 1.74 7.08
CA PHE A 5 -14.53 0.81 5.96
C PHE A 5 -15.09 1.34 4.63
N ALA A 6 -16.04 2.26 4.67
CA ALA A 6 -16.73 2.73 3.48
C ALA A 6 -15.96 3.89 2.85
N ASN A 7 -15.49 3.69 1.63
CA ASN A 7 -14.86 4.73 0.81
C ASN A 7 -15.37 4.62 -0.63
N SER A 8 -16.20 5.58 -1.04
CA SER A 8 -16.69 5.69 -2.41
C SER A 8 -16.84 7.16 -2.79
N PRO A 9 -16.78 7.52 -4.09
CA PRO A 9 -16.88 8.90 -4.55
C PRO A 9 -18.14 9.65 -4.07
N GLU A 10 -19.26 8.93 -3.93
CA GLU A 10 -20.53 9.50 -3.45
C GLU A 10 -20.43 10.04 -2.03
N LEU A 11 -19.61 9.40 -1.19
CA LEU A 11 -19.40 9.78 0.21
C LEU A 11 -18.61 11.09 0.35
N TYR A 12 -17.88 11.52 -0.68
CA TYR A 12 -17.04 12.72 -0.61
C TYR A 12 -17.85 14.02 -0.52
N ASN A 13 -19.15 13.96 -0.77
CA ASN A 13 -20.06 15.12 -0.74
C ASN A 13 -20.51 15.53 0.67
N TYR A 14 -20.22 14.74 1.71
CA TYR A 14 -20.74 14.97 3.06
C TYR A 14 -19.73 15.66 3.96
N SER A 15 -19.96 16.94 4.28
CA SER A 15 -19.06 17.76 5.11
C SER A 15 -18.88 17.28 6.55
N ASN A 16 -19.81 16.47 7.06
CA ASN A 16 -19.81 15.90 8.40
C ASN A 16 -19.27 14.47 8.46
N LEU A 17 -18.67 13.98 7.36
CA LEU A 17 -18.14 12.63 7.23
C LEU A 17 -16.61 12.62 7.31
N ILE A 18 -16.09 11.63 8.02
CA ILE A 18 -14.66 11.28 8.11
C ILE A 18 -14.51 9.85 7.59
N ILE A 19 -13.77 9.66 6.52
CA ILE A 19 -13.50 8.38 5.86
C ILE A 19 -12.10 7.93 6.23
N VAL A 20 -12.00 6.79 6.91
CA VAL A 20 -10.74 6.26 7.44
C VAL A 20 -10.01 5.37 6.44
N GLU A 21 -10.76 4.58 5.65
CA GLU A 21 -10.17 3.72 4.65
C GLU A 21 -9.54 4.57 3.54
N THR A 22 -8.26 4.35 3.24
CA THR A 22 -7.57 5.06 2.16
C THR A 22 -8.07 4.52 0.81
N ASN A 23 -8.21 5.40 -0.19
CA ASN A 23 -8.62 5.00 -1.53
C ASN A 23 -7.44 4.33 -2.27
N ASP A 24 -7.70 3.25 -3.00
CA ASP A 24 -6.76 2.57 -3.89
C ASP A 24 -6.10 3.49 -4.92
N GLN A 25 -6.78 4.55 -5.37
CA GLN A 25 -6.19 5.56 -6.25
C GLN A 25 -5.01 6.27 -5.59
N THR A 26 -5.09 6.56 -4.30
CA THR A 26 -3.97 7.13 -3.52
C THR A 26 -2.77 6.19 -3.51
N TYR A 27 -2.99 4.88 -3.39
CA TYR A 27 -1.93 3.88 -3.50
C TYR A 27 -1.36 3.79 -4.91
N SER A 28 -2.23 3.82 -5.91
CA SER A 28 -1.83 3.78 -7.32
C SER A 28 -0.97 4.99 -7.69
N ASP A 29 -1.36 6.20 -7.28
CA ASP A 29 -0.59 7.43 -7.48
C ASP A 29 0.79 7.32 -6.83
N LYS A 30 0.84 6.77 -5.61
CA LYS A 30 2.12 6.58 -4.93
C LYS A 30 3.03 5.59 -5.63
N ILE A 31 2.48 4.48 -6.13
CA ILE A 31 3.25 3.48 -6.88
C ILE A 31 3.80 4.07 -8.18
N VAL A 32 2.99 4.89 -8.89
CA VAL A 32 3.46 5.63 -10.07
C VAL A 32 4.63 6.54 -9.70
N GLU A 33 4.57 7.25 -8.58
CA GLU A 33 5.67 8.10 -8.09
C GLU A 33 6.93 7.28 -7.80
N GLU A 34 6.81 6.19 -7.02
CA GLU A 34 7.96 5.34 -6.68
C GLU A 34 8.62 4.74 -7.93
N VAL A 35 7.83 4.24 -8.88
CA VAL A 35 8.34 3.70 -10.16
C VAL A 35 9.03 4.80 -10.97
N LYS A 36 8.43 5.99 -11.06
CA LYS A 36 9.00 7.12 -11.81
C LYS A 36 10.40 7.49 -11.31
N THR A 37 10.65 7.44 -10.00
CA THR A 37 11.96 7.80 -9.43
C THR A 37 13.08 6.83 -9.81
N VAL A 38 12.75 5.60 -10.15
CA VAL A 38 13.72 4.54 -10.43
C VAL A 38 13.73 4.08 -11.89
N TYR A 39 12.81 4.58 -12.71
CA TYR A 39 12.66 4.17 -14.10
C TYR A 39 13.87 4.54 -14.94
N SER A 40 14.40 3.56 -15.68
CA SER A 40 15.52 3.72 -16.60
C SER A 40 15.33 2.82 -17.82
N ASP A 41 14.23 3.06 -18.55
CA ASP A 41 13.86 2.38 -19.81
C ASP A 41 13.63 0.85 -19.71
N GLN A 42 13.42 0.30 -18.51
CA GLN A 42 13.02 -1.10 -18.37
C GLN A 42 11.58 -1.34 -18.86
N LYS A 43 11.29 -2.57 -19.30
CA LYS A 43 9.91 -3.05 -19.41
C LYS A 43 9.22 -3.04 -18.04
N ILE A 44 7.95 -2.65 -18.02
CA ILE A 44 7.11 -2.63 -16.83
C ILE A 44 5.99 -3.66 -17.00
N PHE A 45 5.90 -4.58 -16.07
CA PHE A 45 4.79 -5.52 -15.95
C PHE A 45 3.90 -5.14 -14.77
N ILE A 46 2.59 -5.05 -15.00
CA ILE A 46 1.60 -4.88 -13.94
C ILE A 46 0.81 -6.17 -13.82
N VAL A 47 0.95 -6.86 -12.70
CA VAL A 47 0.24 -8.10 -12.39
C VAL A 47 -1.09 -7.74 -11.72
N ALA A 48 -2.18 -8.15 -12.35
CA ALA A 48 -3.54 -7.95 -11.84
C ALA A 48 -4.37 -9.22 -12.06
N ASP A 49 -5.39 -9.42 -11.22
CA ASP A 49 -6.33 -10.52 -11.39
C ASP A 49 -7.51 -10.10 -12.29
N ALA A 50 -8.72 -10.57 -12.00
CA ALA A 50 -9.92 -10.17 -12.72
C ALA A 50 -10.23 -8.66 -12.57
N LYS A 51 -9.84 -8.05 -11.45
CA LYS A 51 -10.00 -6.61 -11.18
C LYS A 51 -8.80 -5.85 -11.74
N LYS A 52 -9.05 -5.05 -12.78
CA LYS A 52 -7.99 -4.34 -13.53
C LYS A 52 -8.06 -2.83 -13.38
N GLU A 53 -8.94 -2.31 -12.54
CA GLU A 53 -9.17 -0.87 -12.36
C GLU A 53 -7.86 -0.16 -11.96
N ASN A 54 -7.22 -0.64 -10.90
CA ASN A 54 -5.95 -0.08 -10.42
C ASN A 54 -4.82 -0.30 -11.42
N ALA A 55 -4.76 -1.48 -12.06
CA ALA A 55 -3.74 -1.79 -13.07
C ALA A 55 -3.82 -0.88 -14.30
N ASN A 56 -5.04 -0.66 -14.81
CA ASN A 56 -5.30 0.26 -15.93
C ASN A 56 -4.97 1.70 -15.55
N TYR A 57 -5.32 2.12 -14.33
CA TYR A 57 -5.03 3.46 -13.83
C TYR A 57 -3.51 3.68 -13.69
N ILE A 58 -2.77 2.74 -13.11
CA ILE A 58 -1.31 2.80 -13.00
C ILE A 58 -0.68 2.84 -14.39
N LYS A 59 -1.11 1.97 -15.31
CA LYS A 59 -0.62 1.95 -16.70
C LYS A 59 -0.76 3.32 -17.37
N ALA A 60 -1.98 3.87 -17.36
CA ALA A 60 -2.26 5.14 -18.01
C ALA A 60 -1.46 6.31 -17.41
N ASN A 61 -1.17 6.27 -16.11
CA ASN A 61 -0.37 7.31 -15.46
C ASN A 61 1.14 7.12 -15.66
N LEU A 62 1.65 5.89 -15.70
CA LEU A 62 3.05 5.61 -16.04
C LEU A 62 3.37 6.03 -17.47
N GLU A 63 2.52 5.70 -18.43
CA GLU A 63 2.68 6.09 -19.84
C GLU A 63 2.71 7.62 -20.04
N LYS A 64 2.09 8.38 -19.13
CA LYS A 64 2.17 9.86 -19.10
C LYS A 64 3.38 10.37 -18.33
N ALA A 65 3.78 9.66 -17.27
CA ALA A 65 4.79 10.12 -16.31
C ALA A 65 6.23 9.87 -16.76
N VAL A 66 6.48 8.83 -17.56
CA VAL A 66 7.81 8.48 -18.08
C VAL A 66 7.79 8.32 -19.60
N LYS A 67 8.84 8.79 -20.27
CA LYS A 67 8.97 8.69 -21.72
C LYS A 67 9.23 7.23 -22.12
N ASN A 68 8.70 6.82 -23.27
CA ASN A 68 8.92 5.49 -23.86
C ASN A 68 8.53 4.31 -22.97
N ALA A 69 7.58 4.51 -22.04
CA ALA A 69 7.13 3.47 -21.14
C ALA A 69 6.60 2.25 -21.91
N ASN A 70 7.22 1.08 -21.73
CA ASN A 70 6.68 -0.18 -22.22
C ASN A 70 5.94 -0.88 -21.06
N VAL A 71 4.63 -0.65 -20.97
CA VAL A 71 3.80 -1.13 -19.86
C VAL A 71 2.82 -2.20 -20.32
N THR A 72 2.97 -3.41 -19.76
CA THR A 72 2.11 -4.56 -20.05
C THR A 72 1.36 -4.99 -18.79
N ILE A 73 0.04 -5.12 -18.89
CA ILE A 73 -0.78 -5.71 -17.83
C ILE A 73 -0.88 -7.21 -18.10
N VAL A 74 -0.53 -8.03 -17.11
CA VAL A 74 -0.58 -9.50 -17.17
C VAL A 74 -1.56 -10.04 -16.13
N ASN A 75 -2.13 -11.21 -16.40
CA ASN A 75 -3.14 -11.81 -15.52
C ASN A 75 -2.53 -12.65 -14.40
N SER A 76 -1.23 -12.95 -14.50
CA SER A 76 -0.52 -13.81 -13.57
C SER A 76 0.94 -13.42 -13.44
N ALA A 77 1.54 -13.69 -12.28
CA ALA A 77 2.95 -13.46 -12.05
C ALA A 77 3.85 -14.30 -12.98
N SER A 78 3.40 -15.47 -13.44
CA SER A 78 4.16 -16.33 -14.38
C SER A 78 4.42 -15.68 -15.73
N GLU A 79 3.61 -14.72 -16.15
CA GLU A 79 3.78 -13.98 -17.41
C GLU A 79 4.85 -12.88 -17.30
N VAL A 80 5.31 -12.53 -16.09
CA VAL A 80 6.42 -11.59 -15.90
C VAL A 80 7.70 -12.27 -16.30
N GLN A 81 8.38 -11.74 -17.32
CA GLN A 81 9.61 -12.31 -17.87
C GLN A 81 10.70 -11.24 -17.93
N LEU A 82 11.96 -11.67 -17.83
CA LEU A 82 13.09 -10.78 -18.06
C LEU A 82 13.06 -10.27 -19.49
N ASP A 83 13.57 -9.05 -19.69
CA ASP A 83 13.78 -8.56 -21.04
C ASP A 83 15.07 -9.17 -21.62
N GLN A 84 15.21 -9.13 -22.94
CA GLN A 84 16.44 -9.49 -23.62
C GLN A 84 17.06 -8.24 -24.22
N ASN A 85 18.31 -7.96 -23.85
CA ASN A 85 19.06 -6.88 -24.48
C ASN A 85 19.34 -7.26 -25.94
N MET A 86 18.76 -6.50 -26.87
CA MET A 86 18.87 -6.77 -28.31
C MET A 86 20.31 -6.66 -28.86
N MET A 87 21.22 -5.97 -28.15
CA MET A 87 22.62 -5.82 -28.56
C MET A 87 23.52 -6.92 -28.00
N THR A 88 23.29 -7.36 -26.76
CA THR A 88 24.16 -8.34 -26.09
C THR A 88 23.57 -9.75 -26.00
N GLY A 89 22.26 -9.90 -26.25
CA GLY A 89 21.50 -11.14 -26.04
C GLY A 89 21.31 -11.52 -24.56
N GLN A 90 21.84 -10.73 -23.63
CA GLN A 90 21.76 -11.01 -22.20
C GLN A 90 20.41 -10.61 -21.62
N SER A 91 19.99 -11.34 -20.60
CA SER A 91 18.80 -10.98 -19.82
C SER A 91 18.98 -9.62 -19.13
N ALA A 92 17.97 -8.78 -19.23
CA ALA A 92 17.91 -7.47 -18.59
C ALA A 92 16.77 -7.44 -17.55
N PRO A 93 16.96 -6.72 -16.43
CA PRO A 93 15.96 -6.64 -15.37
C PRO A 93 14.72 -5.88 -15.84
N VAL A 94 13.59 -6.18 -15.21
CA VAL A 94 12.31 -5.53 -15.46
C VAL A 94 11.75 -4.91 -14.17
N ILE A 95 10.79 -4.00 -14.33
CA ILE A 95 9.98 -3.48 -13.24
C ILE A 95 8.70 -4.30 -13.17
N ALA A 96 8.35 -4.81 -11.99
CA ALA A 96 7.13 -5.56 -11.78
C ALA A 96 6.27 -4.89 -10.70
N ILE A 97 4.97 -4.76 -10.94
CA ILE A 97 4.03 -4.07 -10.06
C ILE A 97 2.87 -5.03 -9.75
N LEU A 98 2.63 -5.34 -8.48
CA LEU A 98 1.45 -6.06 -8.03
C LEU A 98 0.30 -5.07 -7.75
N ALA A 99 -0.79 -5.21 -8.49
CA ALA A 99 -1.99 -4.39 -8.39
C ALA A 99 -3.22 -5.23 -8.00
N SER A 100 -3.04 -6.23 -7.13
CA SER A 100 -4.11 -7.08 -6.59
C SER A 100 -3.98 -7.20 -5.07
N ASP A 101 -5.12 -7.14 -4.39
CA ASP A 101 -5.28 -7.34 -2.94
C ASP A 101 -5.46 -8.83 -2.57
N ASN A 102 -5.35 -9.74 -3.55
CA ASN A 102 -5.50 -11.17 -3.35
C ASN A 102 -4.19 -11.80 -2.86
N ASP A 103 -4.21 -12.36 -1.64
CA ASP A 103 -3.05 -13.00 -1.02
C ASP A 103 -2.42 -14.11 -1.87
N ASN A 104 -3.21 -14.89 -2.62
CA ASN A 104 -2.67 -15.97 -3.47
C ASN A 104 -1.93 -15.41 -4.69
N VAL A 105 -2.46 -14.34 -5.29
CA VAL A 105 -1.79 -13.63 -6.40
C VAL A 105 -0.51 -12.99 -5.89
N GLY A 106 -0.57 -12.40 -4.69
CA GLY A 106 0.58 -11.84 -4.00
C GLY A 106 1.67 -12.89 -3.69
N GLU A 107 1.30 -14.08 -3.23
CA GLU A 107 2.27 -15.16 -2.96
C GLU A 107 2.98 -15.64 -4.22
N ALA A 108 2.22 -15.77 -5.32
CA ALA A 108 2.77 -16.11 -6.63
C ALA A 108 3.70 -15.00 -7.15
N PHE A 109 3.32 -13.74 -6.95
CA PHE A 109 4.16 -12.58 -7.27
C PHE A 109 5.48 -12.60 -6.50
N SER A 110 5.43 -12.75 -5.17
CA SER A 110 6.63 -12.88 -4.31
C SER A 110 7.57 -13.97 -4.84
N SER A 111 7.02 -15.15 -5.11
CA SER A 111 7.80 -16.30 -5.56
C SER A 111 8.45 -16.06 -6.93
N ARG A 112 7.74 -15.39 -7.85
CA ARG A 112 8.30 -15.01 -9.15
C ARG A 112 9.42 -13.99 -9.01
N MET A 113 9.24 -12.96 -8.19
CA MET A 113 10.25 -11.91 -8.01
C MET A 113 11.55 -12.47 -7.43
N ILE A 114 11.45 -13.37 -6.45
CA ILE A 114 12.58 -14.09 -5.87
C ILE A 114 13.30 -14.97 -6.91
N ALA A 115 12.56 -15.61 -7.81
CA ALA A 115 13.16 -16.41 -8.87
C ALA A 115 13.95 -15.52 -9.86
N LEU A 116 13.33 -14.43 -10.32
CA LEU A 116 13.93 -13.51 -11.28
C LEU A 116 15.14 -12.75 -10.71
N SER A 117 15.11 -12.37 -9.42
CA SER A 117 16.24 -11.68 -8.78
C SER A 117 17.49 -12.55 -8.62
N LYS A 118 17.35 -13.89 -8.69
CA LYS A 118 18.49 -14.82 -8.73
C LYS A 118 19.12 -14.91 -10.11
N GLU A 119 18.37 -14.59 -11.16
CA GLU A 119 18.83 -14.68 -12.55
C GLU A 119 19.51 -13.38 -13.01
N VAL A 120 19.00 -12.22 -12.58
CA VAL A 120 19.56 -10.92 -12.95
C VAL A 120 19.48 -9.93 -11.79
N GLN A 121 20.54 -9.14 -11.62
CA GLN A 121 20.58 -8.05 -10.64
C GLN A 121 19.81 -6.83 -11.13
N GLY A 122 19.34 -6.00 -10.20
CA GLY A 122 18.66 -4.75 -10.50
C GLY A 122 17.17 -4.89 -10.82
N MET A 123 16.57 -6.04 -10.50
CA MET A 123 15.11 -6.21 -10.47
C MET A 123 14.48 -5.20 -9.50
N LYS A 124 13.33 -4.63 -9.89
CA LYS A 124 12.58 -3.69 -9.04
C LYS A 124 11.12 -4.11 -8.98
N ALA A 125 10.67 -4.46 -7.79
CA ALA A 125 9.29 -4.88 -7.55
C ALA A 125 8.52 -3.84 -6.73
N PHE A 126 7.24 -3.68 -7.04
CA PHE A 126 6.33 -2.77 -6.37
C PHE A 126 5.02 -3.47 -6.03
N SER A 127 4.36 -3.09 -4.94
CA SER A 127 3.02 -3.59 -4.61
C SER A 127 2.14 -2.52 -3.97
N LEU A 128 0.89 -2.45 -4.42
CA LEU A 128 -0.12 -1.56 -3.85
C LEU A 128 -0.53 -1.97 -2.44
N TYR A 129 -0.36 -3.25 -2.11
CA TYR A 129 -0.83 -3.82 -0.85
C TYR A 129 0.28 -4.64 -0.20
N SER A 130 0.20 -4.78 1.12
CA SER A 130 1.02 -5.75 1.85
C SER A 130 0.49 -7.16 1.62
N VAL A 131 1.39 -8.12 1.41
CA VAL A 131 1.09 -9.55 1.27
C VAL A 131 1.85 -10.29 2.38
N PRO A 132 1.27 -11.32 3.02
CA PRO A 132 1.93 -12.04 4.11
C PRO A 132 3.33 -12.59 3.78
N SER A 133 3.64 -12.93 2.52
CA SER A 133 5.00 -13.36 2.14
C SER A 133 6.04 -12.26 2.24
N PHE A 134 5.66 -10.98 2.10
CA PHE A 134 6.61 -9.88 2.11
C PHE A 134 7.33 -9.77 3.46
N GLU A 135 6.63 -10.08 4.56
CA GLU A 135 7.23 -10.11 5.90
C GLU A 135 7.96 -11.43 6.21
N LYS A 136 7.63 -12.53 5.51
CA LYS A 136 8.25 -13.84 5.72
C LYS A 136 9.52 -14.06 4.89
N LYS A 137 9.64 -13.37 3.75
CA LYS A 137 10.71 -13.56 2.75
C LYS A 137 11.48 -12.25 2.51
N VAL A 138 11.74 -11.51 3.59
CA VAL A 138 12.33 -10.16 3.52
C VAL A 138 13.69 -10.19 2.83
N ASP A 139 14.56 -11.13 3.21
CA ASP A 139 15.92 -11.22 2.70
C ASP A 139 15.96 -11.58 1.20
N GLU A 140 15.06 -12.44 0.73
CA GLU A 140 15.02 -12.81 -0.69
C GLU A 140 14.35 -11.74 -1.55
N LEU A 141 13.31 -11.08 -1.02
CA LEU A 141 12.61 -10.00 -1.73
C LEU A 141 13.39 -8.69 -1.73
N SER A 142 14.33 -8.49 -0.80
CA SER A 142 15.24 -7.35 -0.83
C SER A 142 16.11 -7.36 -2.08
N GLN A 143 16.48 -8.54 -2.59
CA GLN A 143 17.22 -8.71 -3.85
C GLN A 143 16.43 -8.22 -5.08
N ALA A 144 15.10 -8.15 -4.98
CA ALA A 144 14.23 -7.56 -5.99
C ALA A 144 13.86 -6.09 -5.69
N SER A 145 14.52 -5.47 -4.70
CA SER A 145 14.26 -4.11 -4.23
C SER A 145 12.77 -3.84 -3.97
N LEU A 146 12.06 -4.81 -3.39
CA LEU A 146 10.60 -4.74 -3.26
C LEU A 146 10.18 -3.51 -2.43
N VAL A 147 9.31 -2.69 -3.02
CA VAL A 147 8.63 -1.60 -2.34
C VAL A 147 7.13 -1.91 -2.26
N TYR A 148 6.53 -1.81 -1.07
CA TYR A 148 5.10 -2.03 -0.93
C TYR A 148 4.44 -1.02 0.01
N LEU A 149 3.14 -0.83 -0.18
CA LEU A 149 2.35 0.06 0.64
C LEU A 149 1.58 -0.70 1.71
N MET A 150 1.42 -0.06 2.86
CA MET A 150 0.58 -0.56 3.93
C MET A 150 -0.02 0.59 4.74
N ASP A 151 -1.33 0.53 4.99
CA ASP A 151 -2.03 1.46 5.88
C ASP A 151 -1.85 1.11 7.36
N ARG A 152 -1.68 -0.18 7.66
CA ARG A 152 -1.73 -0.72 9.02
C ARG A 152 -0.53 -1.60 9.31
N LYS A 153 0.26 -1.21 10.31
CA LYS A 153 1.33 -2.04 10.88
C LYS A 153 1.47 -1.73 12.37
N ILE A 154 1.36 -2.77 13.19
CA ILE A 154 1.64 -2.64 14.62
C ILE A 154 3.16 -2.63 14.81
N ASN A 155 3.66 -1.60 15.49
CA ASN A 155 5.05 -1.57 15.92
C ASN A 155 5.22 -2.45 17.17
N THR A 156 5.58 -3.72 16.98
CA THR A 156 5.70 -4.68 18.08
C THR A 156 6.80 -4.36 19.09
N ASP A 157 7.70 -3.43 18.78
CA ASP A 157 8.79 -3.03 19.66
C ASP A 157 8.43 -1.87 20.61
N GLY A 158 7.40 -1.10 20.26
CA GLY A 158 6.96 0.07 21.03
C GLY A 158 6.34 -0.30 22.38
N SER A 159 6.61 0.53 23.40
CA SER A 159 6.12 0.30 24.77
C SER A 159 4.59 0.40 24.86
N PHE A 160 4.01 1.39 24.17
CA PHE A 160 2.56 1.58 24.09
C PHE A 160 1.87 0.37 23.44
N GLU A 161 2.35 -0.07 22.28
CA GLU A 161 1.80 -1.21 21.55
C GLU A 161 1.88 -2.49 22.39
N LYS A 162 3.03 -2.74 23.05
CA LYS A 162 3.20 -3.88 23.96
C LYS A 162 2.18 -3.86 25.10
N GLU A 163 1.94 -2.70 25.71
CA GLU A 163 0.96 -2.54 26.79
C GLU A 163 -0.46 -2.84 26.31
N ILE A 164 -0.88 -2.26 25.19
CA ILE A 164 -2.21 -2.47 24.63
C ILE A 164 -2.42 -3.94 24.22
N LEU A 165 -1.43 -4.56 23.58
CA LEU A 165 -1.49 -5.98 23.21
C LEU A 165 -1.56 -6.89 24.44
N ALA A 166 -0.80 -6.58 25.50
CA ALA A 166 -0.83 -7.32 26.76
C ALA A 166 -2.19 -7.18 27.45
N ALA A 167 -2.74 -5.97 27.53
CA ALA A 167 -4.05 -5.70 28.12
C ALA A 167 -5.18 -6.43 27.36
N TYR A 168 -5.14 -6.41 26.02
CA TYR A 168 -6.10 -7.14 25.19
C TYR A 168 -5.98 -8.66 25.43
N ARG A 169 -4.76 -9.20 25.47
CA ARG A 169 -4.52 -10.62 25.73
C ARG A 169 -4.97 -11.04 27.13
N ALA A 170 -4.73 -10.23 28.15
CA ALA A 170 -5.17 -10.51 29.51
C ALA A 170 -6.71 -10.58 29.61
N LYS A 171 -7.42 -9.72 28.87
CA LYS A 171 -8.89 -9.67 28.89
C LYS A 171 -9.57 -10.75 28.03
N TYR A 172 -8.99 -11.07 26.88
CA TYR A 172 -9.65 -11.91 25.86
C TYR A 172 -8.91 -13.22 25.54
N CYS A 173 -7.77 -13.48 26.17
CA CYS A 173 -6.90 -14.64 25.94
C CYS A 173 -6.48 -14.84 24.48
N LYS A 174 -6.48 -13.78 23.66
CA LYS A 174 -6.20 -13.80 22.22
C LYS A 174 -5.48 -12.52 21.79
N ILE A 175 -4.85 -12.53 20.62
CA ILE A 175 -4.31 -11.33 19.97
C ILE A 175 -5.47 -10.61 19.26
N PRO A 176 -5.51 -9.26 19.25
CA PRO A 176 -6.56 -8.53 18.55
C PRO A 176 -6.53 -8.82 17.05
N GLY A 177 -7.70 -9.18 16.49
CA GLY A 177 -7.86 -9.31 15.05
C GLY A 177 -7.96 -7.95 14.34
N LYS A 178 -7.91 -7.96 13.01
CA LYS A 178 -7.95 -6.75 12.15
C LYS A 178 -9.04 -5.75 12.59
N TYR A 179 -10.27 -6.20 12.78
CA TYR A 179 -11.39 -5.30 13.14
C TYR A 179 -11.29 -4.73 14.56
N ALA A 180 -10.70 -5.47 15.51
CA ALA A 180 -10.47 -4.95 16.86
C ALA A 180 -9.42 -3.84 16.86
N VAL A 181 -8.34 -4.02 16.08
CA VAL A 181 -7.31 -3.00 15.87
C VAL A 181 -7.91 -1.76 15.20
N ILE A 182 -8.70 -1.93 14.13
CA ILE A 182 -9.34 -0.80 13.45
C ILE A 182 -10.30 -0.04 14.38
N GLY A 183 -11.13 -0.75 15.15
CA GLY A 183 -12.03 -0.11 16.11
C GLY A 183 -11.28 0.67 17.19
N PHE A 184 -10.19 0.10 17.71
CA PHE A 184 -9.32 0.75 18.69
C PHE A 184 -8.67 2.01 18.10
N ASP A 185 -8.06 1.90 16.92
CA ASP A 185 -7.37 3.01 16.27
C ASP A 185 -8.33 4.16 15.93
N VAL A 186 -9.47 3.84 15.33
CA VAL A 186 -10.47 4.85 14.96
C VAL A 186 -10.99 5.56 16.20
N MET A 187 -11.37 4.82 17.24
CA MET A 187 -11.90 5.44 18.45
C MET A 187 -10.85 6.35 19.12
N ASN A 188 -9.63 5.86 19.30
CA ASN A 188 -8.57 6.64 19.94
C ASN A 188 -8.14 7.85 19.09
N ASP A 189 -8.09 7.72 17.77
CA ASP A 189 -7.79 8.83 16.88
C ASP A 189 -8.86 9.93 16.98
N MET A 190 -10.14 9.55 17.01
CA MET A 190 -11.23 10.51 17.14
C MET A 190 -11.21 11.21 18.50
N LEU A 191 -11.00 10.47 19.59
CA LEU A 191 -10.86 11.03 20.94
C LEU A 191 -9.66 11.99 21.05
N ALA A 192 -8.52 11.64 20.46
CA ALA A 192 -7.33 12.48 20.46
C ALA A 192 -7.52 13.80 19.69
N ARG A 193 -8.43 13.83 18.71
CA ARG A 193 -8.76 15.02 17.92
C ARG A 193 -9.86 15.88 18.55
N GLU A 194 -10.68 15.29 19.40
CA GLU A 194 -11.74 15.98 20.13
C GLU A 194 -11.14 17.07 21.04
N ASN A 195 -11.66 18.29 20.92
CA ASN A 195 -11.26 19.37 21.82
C ASN A 195 -12.15 19.41 23.07
N LYS A 196 -11.86 20.32 24.02
CA LYS A 196 -12.63 20.50 25.27
C LYS A 196 -14.12 20.81 25.07
N LYS A 197 -14.56 21.15 23.86
CA LYS A 197 -15.96 21.44 23.50
C LYS A 197 -16.63 20.29 22.73
N GLY A 198 -15.94 19.16 22.55
CA GLY A 198 -16.44 18.05 21.75
C GLY A 198 -16.30 18.23 20.24
N GLU A 199 -15.55 19.23 19.78
CA GLU A 199 -15.37 19.48 18.35
C GLU A 199 -14.15 18.73 17.83
N ILE A 200 -14.36 17.88 16.82
CA ILE A 200 -13.27 17.09 16.20
C ILE A 200 -12.68 17.74 14.95
N PHE A 201 -13.50 18.41 14.14
CA PHE A 201 -13.12 18.87 12.80
C PHE A 201 -11.99 19.91 12.77
N LYS A 202 -11.75 20.60 13.90
CA LYS A 202 -10.68 21.61 14.02
C LYS A 202 -9.27 21.01 14.05
N GLN A 203 -9.13 19.72 14.33
CA GLN A 203 -7.84 19.05 14.48
C GLN A 203 -7.58 17.96 13.44
N MET A 204 -8.40 17.89 12.39
CA MET A 204 -8.33 16.80 11.39
C MET A 204 -7.03 16.76 10.60
N ASN A 205 -6.41 17.91 10.35
CA ASN A 205 -5.19 17.98 9.53
C ASN A 205 -3.92 17.49 10.27
N LYS A 206 -4.01 17.15 11.57
CA LYS A 206 -2.88 16.59 12.31
C LYS A 206 -2.61 15.16 11.86
N VAL A 207 -1.38 14.90 11.42
CA VAL A 207 -0.90 13.55 11.14
C VAL A 207 -0.60 12.86 12.47
N GLN A 208 -1.11 11.65 12.65
CA GLN A 208 -0.79 10.82 13.82
C GLN A 208 -0.91 9.34 13.49
N THR A 209 -0.33 8.50 14.35
CA THR A 209 -0.40 7.05 14.24
C THR A 209 -0.92 6.51 15.56
N GLN A 210 -1.89 5.61 15.50
CA GLN A 210 -2.40 4.88 16.67
C GLN A 210 -1.70 3.51 16.75
N LEU A 211 -2.36 2.46 17.23
CA LEU A 211 -1.75 1.14 17.39
C LEU A 211 -1.19 0.58 16.07
N ALA A 212 -1.92 0.77 14.96
CA ALA A 212 -1.46 0.30 13.64
C ALA A 212 -1.65 1.32 12.51
N THR A 213 -2.75 2.06 12.55
CA THR A 213 -3.21 2.90 11.44
C THR A 213 -2.51 4.26 11.48
N LYS A 214 -1.96 4.67 10.34
CA LYS A 214 -1.51 6.05 10.13
C LYS A 214 -2.69 6.89 9.65
N PHE A 215 -2.96 7.99 10.34
CA PHE A 215 -4.02 8.94 10.01
C PHE A 215 -3.44 10.25 9.49
N GLU A 216 -3.85 10.62 8.29
CA GLU A 216 -3.48 11.86 7.61
C GLU A 216 -4.69 12.27 6.79
N PHE A 217 -5.57 13.10 7.37
CA PHE A 217 -6.82 13.46 6.73
C PHE A 217 -6.70 14.71 5.87
N VAL A 218 -7.24 14.64 4.66
CA VAL A 218 -7.39 15.79 3.76
C VAL A 218 -8.86 15.97 3.42
N LYS A 219 -9.28 17.21 3.13
CA LYS A 219 -10.62 17.44 2.58
C LYS A 219 -10.65 16.99 1.12
N SER A 220 -11.63 16.17 0.76
CA SER A 220 -11.89 15.76 -0.62
C SER A 220 -12.20 16.95 -1.54
N LYS A 221 -12.93 17.95 -1.03
CA LYS A 221 -13.24 19.23 -1.69
C LYS A 221 -13.73 20.27 -0.69
N SER A 222 -13.96 21.50 -1.15
CA SER A 222 -14.69 22.49 -0.35
C SER A 222 -16.04 21.93 0.08
N ASN A 223 -16.34 21.99 1.39
CA ASN A 223 -17.50 21.37 2.03
C ASN A 223 -17.65 19.84 1.81
N GLY A 224 -16.59 19.14 1.44
CA GLY A 224 -16.58 17.68 1.30
C GLY A 224 -16.15 16.94 2.57
N ALA A 225 -16.18 15.62 2.50
CA ALA A 225 -15.71 14.73 3.56
C ALA A 225 -14.20 14.87 3.78
N TYR A 226 -13.76 14.56 5.01
CA TYR A 226 -12.35 14.28 5.29
C TYR A 226 -12.02 12.84 4.90
N VAL A 227 -10.95 12.63 4.16
CA VAL A 227 -10.51 11.32 3.67
C VAL A 227 -9.10 11.07 4.16
N ASN A 228 -8.87 9.91 4.76
CA ASN A 228 -7.53 9.50 5.14
C ASN A 228 -6.70 9.20 3.88
N THR A 229 -5.52 9.78 3.82
CA THR A 229 -4.49 9.49 2.82
C THR A 229 -3.23 8.92 3.50
N GLY A 230 -3.32 8.58 4.79
CA GLY A 230 -2.24 8.03 5.58
C GLY A 230 -1.94 6.58 5.22
N PHE A 231 -0.72 6.33 4.78
CA PHE A 231 -0.15 5.00 4.63
C PHE A 231 1.37 5.05 4.81
N ARG A 232 2.00 3.89 4.80
CA ARG A 232 3.46 3.71 4.89
C ARG A 232 3.97 3.11 3.59
N VAL A 233 5.16 3.56 3.19
CA VAL A 233 5.94 2.95 2.11
C VAL A 233 7.03 2.12 2.78
N ILE A 234 6.99 0.81 2.59
CA ILE A 234 8.03 -0.10 3.08
C ILE A 234 8.96 -0.41 1.92
N ARG A 235 10.26 -0.29 2.14
CA ARG A 235 11.30 -0.58 1.15
C ARG A 235 12.19 -1.69 1.68
N LEU A 236 12.26 -2.79 0.94
CA LEU A 236 13.22 -3.86 1.20
C LEU A 236 14.47 -3.55 0.37
N VAL A 237 15.58 -3.30 1.04
CA VAL A 237 16.86 -2.95 0.42
C VAL A 237 17.83 -4.13 0.52
N PRO A 238 18.56 -4.47 -0.56
CA PRO A 238 19.54 -5.56 -0.57
C PRO A 238 20.61 -5.47 0.53
#